data_AF-U2XPT3-F1
#
_entry.id   AF-U2XPT3-F1
#
_cell.length_a   1.000
_cell.length_b   1.000
_cell.length_c   1.000
_cell.angle_alpha   90.00
_cell.angle_beta   90.00
_cell.angle_gamma   90.00
#
_symmetry.space_group_name_H-M   'P 1'
#
loop_
_entity.id
_entity.type
_entity.pdbx_description
1 polymer ?
#
loop_
_entity_poly.entity_id
_entity_poly.type
_entity_poly.pdbx_seq_one_letter_code
_entity_poly.pdbx_strand_id
1 'polypeptide(L)'
;MVQIKAGTKLFSAVCDTQIMVLRVPADDLDVSCGGLPMQTEEAAEKSSMTEEAGEGSLVGKRYVDEAETLEFLCTRGGEGNVSVNGVALEVKQAKRLPSSD
;
A
#
# COMPACT_ATOMS: atom_id res chain seq x y z
N MET A 1 -9.83 13.64 -1.89
CA MET A 1 -9.44 12.48 -2.70
C MET A 1 -8.31 12.89 -3.62
N VAL A 2 -7.29 12.05 -3.76
CA VAL A 2 -6.05 12.37 -4.49
C VAL A 2 -5.98 11.48 -5.72
N GLN A 3 -5.87 12.12 -6.89
CA GLN A 3 -5.54 11.42 -8.14
C GLN A 3 -4.08 10.94 -8.07
N ILE A 4 -3.89 9.63 -7.87
CA ILE A 4 -2.58 8.98 -7.87
C ILE A 4 -2.34 8.26 -9.20
N LYS A 5 -1.09 8.26 -9.66
CA LYS A 5 -0.69 7.63 -10.93
C LYS A 5 0.48 6.67 -10.69
N ALA A 6 0.72 5.79 -11.65
CA ALA A 6 1.89 4.93 -11.62
C ALA A 6 3.19 5.74 -11.45
N GLY A 7 4.09 5.25 -10.60
CA GLY A 7 5.34 5.92 -10.22
C GLY A 7 5.22 6.88 -9.04
N THR A 8 4.01 7.27 -8.62
CA THR A 8 3.83 8.08 -7.40
C THR A 8 4.34 7.30 -6.18
N LYS A 9 5.07 7.98 -5.29
CA LYS A 9 5.45 7.44 -3.98
C LYS A 9 4.48 7.97 -2.93
N LEU A 10 4.09 7.09 -2.02
CA LEU A 10 3.23 7.39 -0.89
C LEU A 10 3.93 6.99 0.40
N PHE A 11 3.77 7.83 1.42
CA PHE A 11 4.41 7.72 2.73
C PHE A 11 3.34 7.59 3.80
N SER A 12 3.52 6.65 4.72
CA SER A 12 2.65 6.53 5.88
C SER A 12 2.83 7.73 6.82
N ALA A 13 1.71 8.27 7.30
CA ALA A 13 1.68 9.31 8.32
C ALA A 13 1.92 8.75 9.74
N VAL A 14 1.91 7.43 9.92
CA VAL A 14 1.92 6.76 11.24
C VAL A 14 3.11 5.82 11.46
N CYS A 15 3.79 5.38 10.40
CA CYS A 15 5.02 4.60 10.49
C CYS A 15 5.93 4.79 9.27
N ASP A 16 6.91 3.92 9.13
CA ASP A 16 7.91 3.96 8.06
C ASP A 16 7.42 3.42 6.72
N THR A 17 6.23 2.79 6.66
CA THR A 17 5.69 2.21 5.43
C THR A 17 5.75 3.23 4.28
N GLN A 18 6.46 2.86 3.23
CA GLN A 18 6.53 3.59 1.97
C GLN A 18 6.12 2.65 0.85
N ILE A 19 5.23 3.12 -0.01
CA ILE A 19 4.81 2.37 -1.19
C ILE A 19 5.01 3.19 -2.47
N MET A 20 5.20 2.50 -3.58
CA MET A 20 5.18 3.05 -4.92
C MET A 20 3.99 2.49 -5.68
N VAL A 21 3.24 3.36 -6.34
CA VAL A 21 2.13 2.98 -7.22
C VAL A 21 2.69 2.30 -8.46
N LEU A 22 2.31 1.05 -8.72
CA LEU A 22 2.67 0.35 -9.96
C LEU A 22 1.55 0.42 -10.98
N ARG A 23 0.30 0.28 -10.52
CA ARG A 23 -0.91 0.34 -11.36
C ARG A 23 -2.10 0.74 -10.49
N VAL A 24 -2.96 1.61 -11.00
CA VAL A 24 -4.24 1.99 -10.40
C VAL A 24 -5.23 2.32 -11.52
N PRO A 25 -6.55 2.20 -11.29
CA PRO A 25 -7.56 2.77 -12.17
C PRO A 25 -7.41 4.30 -12.29
N ALA A 26 -8.11 4.91 -13.25
CA ALA A 26 -8.15 6.37 -13.43
C ALA A 26 -9.06 7.10 -12.41
N ASP A 27 -9.53 6.38 -11.40
CA ASP A 27 -10.45 6.87 -10.38
C ASP A 27 -9.71 7.44 -9.18
N ASP A 28 -10.43 8.25 -8.41
CA ASP A 28 -9.97 8.73 -7.11
C ASP A 28 -9.88 7.56 -6.11
N LEU A 29 -8.71 7.38 -5.51
CA LEU A 29 -8.47 6.35 -4.50
C LEU A 29 -8.15 6.98 -3.15
N ASP A 30 -8.75 6.44 -2.09
CA ASP A 30 -8.34 6.74 -0.72
C ASP A 30 -7.35 5.68 -0.23
N VAL A 31 -6.05 6.00 -0.32
CA VAL A 31 -4.98 5.10 0.11
C VAL A 31 -4.56 5.47 1.53
N SER A 32 -4.68 4.51 2.45
CA SER A 32 -4.35 4.68 3.86
C SER A 32 -3.33 3.64 4.32
N CYS A 33 -2.60 3.97 5.38
CA CYS A 33 -1.71 3.05 6.08
C CYS A 33 -1.88 3.20 7.59
N GLY A 34 -2.12 2.10 8.30
CA GLY A 34 -2.35 2.11 9.76
C GLY A 34 -3.52 3.01 10.19
N GLY A 35 -4.54 3.12 9.34
CA GLY A 35 -5.76 3.89 9.57
C GLY A 35 -5.74 5.36 9.19
N LEU A 36 -4.59 5.93 8.78
CA LEU A 36 -4.52 7.31 8.30
C LEU A 36 -4.19 7.40 6.81
N PRO A 37 -4.67 8.44 6.10
CA PRO A 37 -4.33 8.67 4.70
C PRO A 37 -2.82 8.76 4.48
N MET A 38 -2.32 8.11 3.44
CA MET A 38 -0.93 8.25 3.02
C MET A 38 -0.69 9.59 2.32
N GLN A 39 0.54 10.09 2.41
CA GLN A 39 0.95 11.40 1.90
C GLN A 39 1.93 11.26 0.74
N THR A 40 2.03 12.26 -0.13
CA THR A 40 3.02 12.29 -1.23
C THR A 40 4.40 12.76 -0.80
N GLU A 41 4.51 13.23 0.44
CA GLU A 41 5.74 13.68 1.08
C GLU A 41 5.88 12.96 2.41
N GLU A 42 7.12 12.78 2.85
CA GLU A 42 7.40 12.15 4.14
C GLU A 42 7.19 13.15 5.28
N ALA A 43 6.26 12.84 6.18
CA ALA A 43 6.08 13.63 7.40
C ALA A 43 7.32 13.55 8.30
N ALA A 44 7.73 14.70 8.85
CA ALA A 44 8.82 14.78 9.82
C ALA A 44 8.46 14.11 11.16
N GLU A 45 7.18 14.12 11.54
CA GLU A 45 6.65 13.49 12.75
C GLU A 45 5.53 12.51 12.37
N LYS A 46 5.50 11.37 13.08
CA LYS A 46 4.49 10.32 12.87
C LYS A 46 3.36 10.48 13.87
N SER A 47 2.13 10.29 13.39
CA SER A 47 0.94 10.21 14.24
C SER A 47 0.75 8.80 14.80
N SER A 48 -0.13 8.65 15.78
CA SER A 48 -0.50 7.33 16.30
C SER A 48 -1.35 6.56 15.28
N MET A 49 -1.13 5.25 15.20
CA MET A 49 -1.99 4.35 14.42
C MET A 49 -3.36 4.19 15.07
N THR A 50 -4.35 3.81 14.27
CA THR A 50 -5.62 3.27 14.77
C THR A 50 -5.47 1.80 15.17
N GLU A 51 -6.40 1.26 15.96
CA GLU A 51 -6.38 -0.15 16.41
C GLU A 51 -6.37 -1.16 15.25
N GLU A 52 -6.81 -0.77 14.05
CA GLU A 52 -6.79 -1.58 12.83
C GLU A 52 -5.45 -1.52 12.07
N ALA A 53 -4.33 -1.48 12.79
CA ALA A 53 -2.99 -1.39 12.20
C ALA A 53 -2.58 -2.64 11.37
N GLY A 54 -3.22 -3.79 11.62
CA GLY A 54 -2.93 -5.05 10.92
C GLY A 54 -1.58 -5.67 11.30
N GLU A 55 -1.00 -6.50 10.42
CA GLU A 55 0.27 -7.23 10.64
C GLU A 55 1.50 -6.47 10.12
N GLY A 56 1.30 -5.34 9.47
CA GLY A 56 2.33 -4.50 8.88
C GLY A 56 2.59 -4.73 7.40
N SER A 57 3.41 -3.83 6.84
CA SER A 57 3.83 -3.82 5.45
C SER A 57 5.26 -4.32 5.28
N LEU A 58 5.45 -5.25 4.34
CA LEU A 58 6.72 -5.93 4.11
C LEU A 58 7.44 -5.36 2.88
N VAL A 59 8.67 -4.88 3.08
CA VAL A 59 9.51 -4.36 1.99
C VAL A 59 9.70 -5.40 0.87
N GLY A 60 9.64 -4.94 -0.37
CA GLY A 60 9.80 -5.76 -1.57
C GLY A 60 8.54 -6.55 -1.98
N LYS A 61 7.48 -6.56 -1.16
CA LYS A 61 6.21 -7.18 -1.51
C LYS A 61 5.34 -6.25 -2.33
N ARG A 62 4.58 -6.86 -3.24
CA ARG A 62 3.54 -6.20 -4.04
C ARG A 62 2.21 -6.41 -3.34
N TYR A 63 1.41 -5.35 -3.24
CA TYR A 63 0.09 -5.34 -2.60
C TYR A 63 -0.97 -5.06 -3.65
N VAL A 64 -2.04 -5.86 -3.66
CA VAL A 64 -3.13 -5.81 -4.64
C VAL A 64 -4.48 -5.86 -3.92
N ASP A 65 -5.51 -5.39 -4.60
CA ASP A 65 -6.90 -5.69 -4.26
C ASP A 65 -7.26 -7.10 -4.73
N GLU A 66 -8.39 -7.61 -4.25
CA GLU A 66 -8.89 -8.95 -4.60
C GLU A 66 -9.01 -9.16 -6.12
N ALA A 67 -9.41 -8.12 -6.85
CA ALA A 67 -9.58 -8.19 -8.31
C ALA A 67 -8.29 -7.94 -9.10
N GLU A 68 -7.14 -7.73 -8.43
CA GLU A 68 -5.87 -7.32 -9.03
C GLU A 68 -6.03 -6.13 -10.02
N THR A 69 -6.89 -5.16 -9.72
CA THR A 69 -7.08 -3.94 -10.52
C THR A 69 -6.03 -2.88 -10.20
N LEU A 70 -5.57 -2.84 -8.95
CA LEU A 70 -4.50 -1.97 -8.48
C LEU A 70 -3.31 -2.79 -7.99
N GLU A 71 -2.15 -2.15 -7.96
CA GLU A 71 -0.91 -2.78 -7.51
C GLU A 71 0.06 -1.73 -6.97
N PHE A 72 0.57 -1.97 -5.77
CA PHE A 72 1.55 -1.14 -5.09
C PHE A 72 2.77 -1.97 -4.70
N LEU A 73 3.97 -1.40 -4.75
CA LEU A 73 5.19 -2.02 -4.24
C LEU A 73 5.56 -1.36 -2.92
N CYS A 74 5.73 -2.15 -1.86
CA CYS A 74 6.29 -1.65 -0.60
C CYS A 74 7.81 -1.44 -0.76
N THR A 75 8.28 -0.19 -0.73
CA THR A 75 9.69 0.18 -0.88
C THR A 75 10.39 0.36 0.47
N ARG A 76 9.63 0.57 1.55
CA ARG A 76 10.11 0.52 2.94
C ARG A 76 9.01 -0.08 3.82
N GLY A 77 9.35 -1.06 4.65
CA GLY A 77 8.38 -1.73 5.53
C GLY A 77 8.02 -0.89 6.76
N GLY A 78 6.97 -1.29 7.46
CA GLY A 78 6.48 -0.62 8.66
C GLY A 78 5.32 -1.40 9.29
N GLU A 79 4.90 -0.98 10.48
CA GLU A 79 3.92 -1.72 11.30
C GLU A 79 2.47 -1.58 10.80
N GLY A 80 2.19 -0.63 9.91
CA GLY A 80 0.83 -0.40 9.39
C GLY A 80 0.55 -1.17 8.10
N ASN A 81 -0.64 -1.77 8.01
CA ASN A 81 -1.20 -2.32 6.78
C ASN A 81 -1.59 -1.21 5.79
N VAL A 82 -1.49 -1.49 4.49
CA VAL A 82 -1.99 -0.61 3.42
C VAL A 82 -3.42 -1.01 3.07
N SER A 83 -4.29 -0.01 2.97
CA SER A 83 -5.69 -0.18 2.60
C SER A 83 -6.08 0.82 1.51
N VAL A 84 -7.03 0.44 0.66
CA VAL A 84 -7.63 1.32 -0.35
C VAL A 84 -9.14 1.35 -0.14
N ASN A 85 -9.70 2.55 -0.02
CA ASN A 85 -11.13 2.76 0.24
C ASN A 85 -11.65 1.95 1.45
N GLY A 86 -10.82 1.85 2.50
CA GLY A 86 -11.12 1.09 3.73
C GLY A 86 -10.91 -0.42 3.63
N VAL A 87 -10.53 -0.96 2.47
CA VAL A 87 -10.26 -2.39 2.28
C VAL A 87 -8.76 -2.66 2.33
N ALA A 88 -8.33 -3.56 3.23
CA ALA A 88 -6.93 -3.96 3.34
C ALA A 88 -6.45 -4.66 2.06
N LEU A 89 -5.25 -4.30 1.60
CA LEU A 89 -4.62 -4.94 0.44
C LEU A 89 -3.90 -6.22 0.82
N GLU A 90 -3.88 -7.17 -0.12
CA GLU A 90 -3.21 -8.45 0.06
C GLU A 90 -1.86 -8.49 -0.63
N VAL A 91 -0.92 -9.27 -0.09
CA VAL A 91 0.35 -9.53 -0.77
C VAL A 91 0.07 -10.35 -2.02
N LYS A 92 0.41 -9.79 -3.19
CA LYS A 92 0.33 -10.45 -4.49
C LYS A 92 1.13 -11.74 -4.46
N GLN A 93 0.42 -12.86 -4.51
CA GLN A 93 1.04 -14.17 -4.58
C GLN A 93 1.65 -14.37 -5.96
N ALA A 94 2.83 -14.99 -6.01
CA ALA A 94 3.38 -15.43 -7.27
C ALA A 94 2.46 -16.50 -7.86
N LYS A 95 1.97 -16.29 -9.08
CA LYS A 95 1.34 -17.38 -9.84
C LYS A 95 2.42 -18.44 -10.04
N ARG A 96 2.21 -19.64 -9.50
CA ARG A 96 3.10 -20.77 -9.79
C ARG A 96 3.10 -20.95 -11.30
N LEU A 97 4.27 -20.87 -11.92
CA LEU A 97 4.40 -21.36 -13.28
C LEU A 97 4.09 -22.87 -13.26
N PRO A 98 3.40 -23.41 -14.28
CA PRO A 98 3.34 -24.85 -14.46
C PRO A 98 4.79 -25.36 -14.49
N SER A 99 5.14 -26.27 -13.59
CA SER A 99 6.42 -26.97 -13.70
C SER A 99 6.44 -27.67 -15.05
N SER A 100 7.44 -27.35 -15.88
CA SER A 100 7.70 -28.08 -17.11
C SER A 100 8.48 -29.34 -16.72
N ASP A 101 7.90 -30.50 -16.98
CA ASP A 101 8.59 -31.80 -17.00
C ASP A 101 9.27 -32.00 -18.38
#